data_AF-A0A7C1L004-F1
#
_entry.id   AF-A0A7C1L004-F1
#
_cell.length_a   1.000
_cell.length_b   1.000
_cell.length_c   1.000
_cell.angle_alpha   90.00
_cell.angle_beta   90.00
_cell.angle_gamma   90.00
#
_symmetry.space_group_name_H-M   'P 1'
#
loop_
_entity.id
_entity.type
_entity.pdbx_description
1 polymer ?
#
loop_
_entity_poly.entity_id
_entity_poly.type
_entity_poly.pdbx_seq_one_letter_code
_entity_poly.pdbx_strand_id
1 'polypeptide(L)'
;MDSTKKRYAKLEAVLADAYIQATEGKGHERHDDGELIENQHTLRTGRTHPGFLTGQAAKKIEEQAGMDSPERKKQELLGAIIYCAFQIILLDKDINK
;
A
#
# COMPACT_ATOMS: atom_id res chain seq x y z
N MET A 1 5.21 -24.38 -17.64
CA MET A 1 4.82 -23.21 -16.83
C MET A 1 4.03 -23.73 -15.64
N ASP A 2 4.59 -23.61 -14.44
CA ASP A 2 4.09 -24.22 -13.19
C ASP A 2 2.59 -23.94 -12.97
N SER A 3 1.81 -24.99 -12.68
CA SER A 3 0.36 -24.93 -12.49
C SER A 3 -0.03 -24.06 -11.29
N THR A 4 0.87 -23.92 -10.31
CA THR A 4 0.70 -23.04 -9.16
C THR A 4 0.80 -21.56 -9.55
N LYS A 5 1.79 -21.18 -10.37
CA LYS A 5 1.90 -19.80 -10.89
C LYS A 5 0.64 -19.36 -11.64
N LYS A 6 0.07 -20.22 -12.48
CA LYS A 6 -1.20 -19.90 -13.17
C LYS A 6 -2.38 -19.70 -12.22
N ARG A 7 -2.44 -20.45 -11.10
CA ARG A 7 -3.51 -20.31 -10.09
C ARG A 7 -3.47 -18.98 -9.36
N TYR A 8 -2.28 -18.41 -9.13
CA TYR A 8 -2.10 -17.16 -8.39
C TYR A 8 -1.83 -15.93 -9.26
N ALA A 9 -1.77 -16.07 -10.58
CA ALA A 9 -1.44 -14.98 -11.50
C ALA A 9 -2.33 -13.72 -11.32
N LYS A 10 -3.61 -13.89 -10.97
CA LYS A 10 -4.50 -12.75 -10.69
C LYS A 10 -4.14 -12.00 -9.40
N LEU A 11 -3.74 -12.72 -8.36
CA LEU A 11 -3.28 -12.11 -7.11
C LEU A 11 -1.94 -11.39 -7.33
N GLU A 12 -1.01 -12.04 -8.04
CA GLU A 12 0.27 -11.44 -8.42
C GLU A 12 0.06 -10.14 -9.20
N ALA A 13 -0.87 -10.11 -10.16
CA ALA A 13 -1.22 -8.90 -10.89
C ALA A 13 -1.75 -7.78 -9.97
N VAL A 14 -2.58 -8.09 -8.98
CA VAL A 14 -3.07 -7.09 -8.01
C VAL A 14 -1.93 -6.53 -7.15
N LEU A 15 -1.00 -7.38 -6.72
CA LEU A 15 0.17 -6.95 -5.96
C LEU A 15 1.10 -6.09 -6.81
N ALA A 16 1.27 -6.43 -8.10
CA ALA A 16 2.01 -5.62 -9.06
C ALA A 16 1.34 -4.25 -9.29
N ASP A 17 0.02 -4.21 -9.44
CA ASP A 17 -0.73 -2.95 -9.56
C ASP A 17 -0.56 -2.06 -8.31
N ALA A 18 -0.56 -2.65 -7.12
CA ALA A 18 -0.32 -1.92 -5.87
C ALA A 18 1.11 -1.36 -5.80
N TYR A 19 2.10 -2.14 -6.25
CA TYR A 19 3.48 -1.68 -6.35
C TYR A 19 3.60 -0.49 -7.32
N ILE A 20 3.04 -0.61 -8.54
CA ILE A 20 3.02 0.46 -9.53
C ILE A 20 2.35 1.71 -8.95
N GLN A 21 1.21 1.56 -8.27
CA GLN A 21 0.53 2.70 -7.64
C GLN A 21 1.37 3.36 -6.53
N ALA A 22 2.19 2.59 -5.80
CA ALA A 22 3.09 3.15 -4.78
C ALA A 22 4.27 3.90 -5.40
N THR A 23 4.79 3.44 -6.55
CA THR A 23 5.97 4.00 -7.21
C THR A 23 5.66 5.12 -8.20
N GLU A 24 4.47 5.11 -8.81
CA GLU A 24 4.08 6.05 -9.88
C GLU A 24 2.86 6.90 -9.52
N GLY A 25 2.12 6.54 -8.46
CA GLY A 25 0.90 7.25 -8.07
C GLY A 25 1.18 8.60 -7.44
N LYS A 26 0.10 9.35 -7.12
CA LYS A 26 0.15 10.71 -6.54
C LYS A 26 1.03 10.87 -5.29
N GLY A 27 1.36 9.79 -4.59
CA GLY A 27 2.33 9.81 -3.48
C GLY A 27 3.75 10.11 -3.95
N HIS A 28 4.15 9.57 -5.11
CA HIS A 28 5.40 9.87 -5.79
C HIS A 28 5.39 11.32 -6.34
N GLU A 29 4.35 11.72 -7.07
CA GLU A 29 4.29 13.09 -7.63
C GLU A 29 4.25 14.22 -6.58
N ARG A 30 3.82 13.93 -5.34
CA ARG A 30 3.67 14.93 -4.27
C ARG A 30 4.75 14.88 -3.20
N HIS A 31 5.47 13.77 -3.08
CA HIS A 31 6.42 13.52 -1.98
C HIS A 31 7.63 12.66 -2.39
N ASP A 32 7.87 12.45 -3.69
CA ASP A 32 9.10 11.81 -4.15
C ASP A 32 10.26 12.81 -4.12
N ASP A 33 10.85 12.90 -2.94
CA ASP A 33 12.11 13.63 -2.74
C ASP A 33 13.32 12.74 -3.11
N GLY A 34 13.08 11.59 -3.77
CA GLY A 34 14.09 10.55 -4.06
C GLY A 34 14.53 9.74 -2.84
N GLU A 35 13.81 9.86 -1.72
CA GLU A 35 14.17 9.15 -0.49
C GLU A 35 13.81 7.66 -0.55
N LEU A 36 14.62 6.83 0.13
CA LEU A 36 14.28 5.45 0.42
C LEU A 36 12.89 5.39 1.06
N ILE A 37 12.11 4.35 0.73
CA ILE A 37 10.74 4.16 1.23
C ILE A 37 10.63 4.39 2.75
N GLU A 38 11.65 3.94 3.48
CA GLU A 38 11.78 4.00 4.93
C GLU A 38 11.77 5.41 5.52
N ASN A 39 12.10 6.41 4.71
CA ASN A 39 12.19 7.79 5.10
C ASN A 39 10.97 8.59 4.62
N GLN A 40 10.13 8.04 3.74
CA GLN A 40 8.92 8.73 3.29
C GLN A 40 8.04 9.16 4.48
N HIS A 41 7.40 10.33 4.34
CA HIS A 41 6.59 10.94 5.38
C HIS A 41 5.56 9.97 5.99
N THR A 42 4.91 9.14 5.16
CA THR A 42 3.93 8.14 5.60
C THR A 42 4.51 7.16 6.63
N LEU A 43 5.72 6.65 6.40
CA LEU A 43 6.39 5.72 7.30
C LEU A 43 6.93 6.42 8.55
N ARG A 44 7.40 7.67 8.44
CA ARG A 44 7.74 8.50 9.62
C ARG A 44 6.53 8.70 10.52
N THR A 45 5.39 9.08 9.95
CA THR A 45 4.13 9.26 10.68
C THR A 45 3.66 7.96 11.31
N GLY A 46 3.79 6.83 10.62
CA GLY A 46 3.46 5.51 11.16
C GLY A 46 4.30 5.10 12.37
N ARG A 47 5.57 5.50 12.43
CA ARG A 47 6.44 5.26 13.61
C ARG A 47 6.02 6.08 14.83
N THR A 48 5.62 7.33 14.61
CA THR A 48 5.29 8.25 15.72
C THR A 48 3.83 8.18 16.14
N HIS A 49 2.95 7.64 15.31
CA HIS A 49 1.51 7.53 15.57
C HIS A 49 1.06 6.06 15.43
N PRO A 50 1.07 5.29 16.53
CA PRO A 50 0.57 3.93 16.54
C PRO A 50 -0.85 3.83 15.95
N GLY A 51 -1.07 2.88 15.06
CA GLY A 51 -2.37 2.67 14.40
C GLY A 51 -2.65 3.57 13.20
N PHE A 52 -1.78 4.54 12.88
CA PHE A 52 -1.97 5.40 11.70
C PHE A 52 -2.06 4.60 10.39
N LEU A 53 -1.12 3.69 10.15
CA LEU A 53 -1.06 2.93 8.89
C LEU A 53 -2.25 1.98 8.74
N THR A 54 -2.57 1.24 9.81
CA THR A 54 -3.71 0.30 9.81
C THR A 54 -5.05 1.04 9.75
N GLY A 55 -5.17 2.19 10.41
CA GLY A 55 -6.33 3.07 10.32
C GLY A 55 -6.52 3.62 8.90
N GLN A 56 -5.45 4.01 8.23
CA GLN A 56 -5.51 4.44 6.83
C GLN A 56 -5.91 3.30 5.89
N ALA A 57 -5.44 2.08 6.13
CA ALA A 57 -5.89 0.91 5.38
C ALA A 57 -7.40 0.67 5.55
N ALA A 58 -7.90 0.69 6.79
CA ALA A 58 -9.32 0.53 7.10
C ALA A 58 -10.17 1.63 6.43
N LYS A 59 -9.76 2.90 6.57
CA LYS A 59 -10.43 4.05 5.95
C LYS A 59 -10.63 3.87 4.45
N LYS A 60 -9.60 3.42 3.72
CA LYS A 60 -9.70 3.21 2.26
C LYS A 60 -10.68 2.09 1.88
N ILE A 61 -10.70 1.01 2.67
CA ILE A 61 -11.65 -0.10 2.49
C ILE A 61 -13.10 0.37 2.71
N GLU A 62 -13.32 1.30 3.65
CA GLU A 62 -14.63 1.90 3.89
C GLU A 62 -15.01 2.91 2.79
N GLU A 63 -14.09 3.81 2.42
CA GLU A 63 -14.34 4.87 1.42
C GLU A 63 -14.73 4.31 0.05
N GLN A 64 -14.13 3.20 -0.39
CA GLN A 64 -14.51 2.59 -1.68
C GLN A 64 -15.97 2.12 -1.73
N ALA A 65 -16.57 1.76 -0.59
CA ALA A 65 -17.93 1.23 -0.56
C ALA A 65 -18.94 2.29 -1.03
N GLY A 66 -18.66 3.57 -0.77
CA GLY A 66 -19.50 4.71 -1.18
C GLY A 66 -19.18 5.27 -2.58
N MET A 67 -18.28 4.67 -3.35
CA MET A 67 -17.94 5.16 -4.69
C MET A 67 -18.82 4.51 -5.77
N ASP A 68 -19.00 5.21 -6.90
CA ASP A 68 -19.74 4.65 -8.05
C ASP A 68 -18.82 4.05 -9.12
N SER A 69 -17.57 4.54 -9.25
CA SER A 69 -16.62 4.06 -10.26
C SER A 69 -15.87 2.82 -9.76
N PRO A 70 -15.95 1.68 -10.47
CA PRO A 70 -15.16 0.48 -10.17
C PRO A 70 -13.64 0.75 -10.15
N GLU A 71 -13.16 1.63 -11.02
CA GLU A 71 -11.75 2.01 -11.12
C GLU A 71 -11.30 2.75 -9.86
N ARG A 72 -12.12 3.70 -9.37
CA ARG A 72 -11.84 4.44 -8.14
C ARG A 72 -11.87 3.53 -6.92
N LYS A 73 -12.80 2.57 -6.88
CA LYS A 73 -12.82 1.52 -5.84
C LYS A 73 -11.54 0.71 -5.84
N LYS A 74 -11.10 0.26 -7.02
CA LYS A 74 -9.85 -0.49 -7.18
C LYS A 74 -8.67 0.33 -6.65
N GLN A 75 -8.56 1.61 -7.00
CA GLN A 75 -7.47 2.48 -6.53
C GLN A 75 -7.42 2.63 -5.01
N GLU A 76 -8.57 2.72 -4.33
CA GLU A 76 -8.62 2.76 -2.87
C GLU A 76 -8.18 1.43 -2.25
N LEU A 77 -8.65 0.30 -2.79
CA LEU A 77 -8.26 -1.03 -2.31
C LEU A 77 -6.77 -1.31 -2.51
N LEU A 78 -6.20 -0.92 -3.66
CA LEU A 78 -4.74 -0.96 -3.87
C LEU A 78 -4.01 -0.07 -2.85
N GLY A 79 -4.56 1.11 -2.55
CA GLY A 79 -4.05 1.97 -1.49
C GLY A 79 -4.03 1.29 -0.12
N ALA A 80 -5.07 0.52 0.23
CA ALA A 80 -5.11 -0.24 1.47
C ALA A 80 -4.01 -1.31 1.53
N ILE A 81 -3.74 -2.02 0.41
CA ILE A 81 -2.63 -2.98 0.31
C ILE A 81 -1.29 -2.29 0.61
N ILE A 82 -1.08 -1.09 0.06
CA ILE A 82 0.15 -0.31 0.27
C ILE A 82 0.31 0.05 1.76
N TYR A 83 -0.74 0.51 2.44
CA TYR A 83 -0.66 0.84 3.87
C TYR A 83 -0.38 -0.39 4.74
N CYS A 84 -0.96 -1.55 4.41
CA CYS A 84 -0.61 -2.81 5.07
C CYS A 84 0.87 -3.16 4.86
N ALA A 85 1.38 -3.02 3.63
CA ALA A 85 2.80 -3.26 3.34
C ALA A 85 3.71 -2.31 4.14
N PHE A 86 3.35 -1.02 4.27
CA PHE A 86 4.11 -0.07 5.09
C PHE A 86 4.13 -0.47 6.57
N GLN A 87 3.01 -0.98 7.11
CA GLN A 87 2.98 -1.46 8.48
C GLN A 87 3.90 -2.68 8.67
N ILE A 88 3.92 -3.60 7.72
CA ILE A 88 4.83 -4.76 7.74
C ILE A 88 6.30 -4.30 7.71
N ILE A 89 6.64 -3.35 6.84
CA ILE A 89 8.00 -2.78 6.77
C ILE A 89 8.43 -2.17 8.11
N LEU A 90 7.53 -1.51 8.84
CA LEU A 90 7.84 -1.02 10.18
C LEU A 90 8.07 -2.15 11.18
N LEU A 91 7.23 -3.19 11.16
CA LEU A 91 7.37 -4.34 12.05
C LEU A 91 8.69 -5.09 11.80
N ASP A 92 9.05 -5.35 10.54
CA ASP A 92 10.28 -6.05 10.20
C ASP A 92 11.53 -5.28 10.67
N LYS A 93 11.47 -3.94 10.63
CA LYS A 93 12.55 -3.09 11.19
C LYS A 93 12.67 -3.18 12.70
N ASP A 94 11.56 -3.38 13.40
CA ASP A 94 11.57 -3.51 14.85
C ASP A 94 11.93 -4.93 15.31
N ILE A 95 11.66 -5.97 14.49
CA ILE A 95 12.08 -7.36 14.73
C ILE A 95 13.59 -7.55 14.55
N ASN A 96 14.22 -6.79 13.64
CA ASN A 96 15.65 -6.89 13.34
C ASN A 96 16.55 -5.93 14.15
N LYS A 97 16.04 -5.34 15.24
CA LYS A 97 16.80 -4.57 16.25
C LYS A 97 17.14 -5.43 17.45
#